data_AF-A0A5J4TAE9-F1
#
_entry.id   AF-A0A5J4TAE9-F1
#
_cell.length_a   1.000
_cell.length_b   1.000
_cell.length_c   1.000
_cell.angle_alpha   90.00
_cell.angle_beta   90.00
_cell.angle_gamma   90.00
#
_symmetry.space_group_name_H-M   'P 1'
#
loop_
_entity.id
_entity.type
_entity.pdbx_description
1 polymer ?
#
loop_
_entity_poly.entity_id
_entity_poly.type
_entity_poly.pdbx_seq_one_letter_code
_entity_poly.pdbx_strand_id
1 'polypeptide(L)'
;QNGGGIYLDLASGTETKYDLTKTSYLTGNNAQYGKSLFIKAANLRTAVPMNDAARIKLGALNPETDFYNLMGYDGSNTLAIPLYYVYTAVKNDIYHVNNAASTYTIGSGYNNTFCGHYGWPCLTIGYAIDQSGSATNKKVGIITGFKLSASTGIAKTGIQISNSLTATGSTTTTPSILLIETAGKFSVTNGPVEFNYISFSINTNAGSGYVITGSTESTSSTKITIDNCLMVMTGGSSSSISVGLVQLNVGSLSISNLQASSVNIASNSVIKVNNGAGEVNISGSKFSSVSRTGSGNGGAINAELNGGSKLTIKDGCEFSSCSCANGNGAAIYASLSSGSSGSVSITGTISTFSSCTVSTT
;
A
#
# COMPACT_ATOMS: atom_id res chain seq x y z
N GLN A 1 3.85 -16.05 -31.17
CA GLN A 1 4.68 -15.68 -32.35
C GLN A 1 5.29 -14.32 -32.05
N ASN A 2 6.62 -14.18 -32.13
CA ASN A 2 7.33 -13.01 -31.61
C ASN A 2 8.15 -12.35 -32.73
N GLY A 3 8.24 -11.02 -32.74
CA GLY A 3 9.12 -10.28 -33.66
C GLY A 3 8.59 -10.24 -35.09
N GLY A 4 7.57 -9.43 -35.36
CA GLY A 4 6.95 -9.36 -36.69
C GLY A 4 7.83 -8.70 -37.76
N GLY A 5 8.71 -7.77 -37.37
CA GLY A 5 9.75 -7.22 -38.23
C GLY A 5 11.13 -7.83 -37.93
N ILE A 6 11.57 -7.71 -36.69
CA ILE A 6 12.88 -8.20 -36.23
C ILE A 6 12.72 -9.02 -34.95
N TYR A 7 13.42 -10.15 -34.91
CA TYR A 7 13.62 -10.95 -33.70
C TYR A 7 15.12 -11.11 -33.43
N LEU A 8 15.58 -10.68 -32.25
CA LEU A 8 16.95 -10.88 -31.79
C LEU A 8 16.98 -11.93 -30.67
N ASP A 9 17.82 -12.96 -30.82
CA ASP A 9 18.14 -13.93 -29.76
C ASP A 9 19.60 -13.70 -29.31
N LEU A 10 19.77 -12.98 -28.21
CA LEU A 10 21.05 -12.53 -27.70
C LEU A 10 21.49 -13.43 -26.54
N ALA A 11 22.51 -14.25 -26.79
CA ALA A 11 23.17 -15.04 -25.77
C ALA A 11 23.91 -14.15 -24.76
N SER A 12 24.26 -14.75 -23.61
CA SER A 12 25.08 -14.07 -22.59
C SER A 12 26.40 -13.59 -23.20
N GLY A 13 26.72 -12.31 -23.00
CA GLY A 13 27.91 -11.64 -23.55
C GLY A 13 27.71 -11.03 -24.93
N THR A 14 26.57 -11.24 -25.59
CA THR A 14 26.27 -10.66 -26.92
C THR A 14 25.22 -9.55 -26.89
N GLU A 15 24.73 -9.15 -25.70
CA GLU A 15 23.65 -8.18 -25.51
C GLU A 15 23.95 -6.79 -26.09
N THR A 16 25.22 -6.48 -26.37
CA THR A 16 25.68 -5.21 -26.95
C THR A 16 26.14 -5.32 -28.40
N LYS A 17 25.99 -6.49 -29.04
CA LYS A 17 26.54 -6.80 -30.37
C LYS A 17 25.55 -6.56 -31.51
N TYR A 18 24.69 -5.55 -31.36
CA TYR A 18 23.71 -5.17 -32.38
C TYR A 18 23.62 -3.65 -32.51
N ASP A 19 23.25 -3.16 -33.69
CA ASP A 19 23.01 -1.75 -33.99
C ASP A 19 21.74 -1.62 -34.84
N LEU A 20 20.72 -0.96 -34.28
CA LEU A 20 19.45 -0.67 -34.93
C LEU A 20 19.23 0.83 -35.16
N THR A 21 20.28 1.64 -35.11
CA THR A 21 20.20 3.11 -35.26
C THR A 21 19.69 3.56 -36.63
N LYS A 22 19.85 2.71 -37.65
CA LYS A 22 19.37 2.96 -39.02
C LYS A 22 18.07 2.22 -39.36
N THR A 23 17.42 1.61 -38.37
CA THR A 23 16.14 0.92 -38.58
C THR A 23 14.99 1.92 -38.54
N SER A 24 13.94 1.65 -39.31
CA SER A 24 12.64 2.33 -39.28
C SER A 24 11.54 1.29 -39.43
N TYR A 25 10.54 1.30 -38.54
CA TYR A 25 9.41 0.36 -38.60
C TYR A 25 8.20 0.99 -39.27
N LEU A 26 7.77 0.40 -40.39
CA LEU A 26 6.54 0.78 -41.10
C LEU A 26 5.31 0.08 -40.49
N THR A 27 4.11 0.56 -40.86
CA THR A 27 2.84 -0.07 -40.47
C THR A 27 2.65 -1.44 -41.13
N GLY A 28 1.92 -2.35 -40.47
CA GLY A 28 1.55 -3.65 -41.04
C GLY A 28 2.38 -4.84 -40.56
N ASN A 29 3.39 -4.61 -39.71
CA ASN A 29 4.09 -5.69 -39.04
C ASN A 29 3.16 -6.37 -38.02
N ASN A 30 3.14 -7.71 -38.02
CA ASN A 30 2.24 -8.48 -37.18
C ASN A 30 3.00 -9.57 -36.43
N ALA A 31 2.82 -9.60 -35.11
CA ALA A 31 3.22 -10.68 -34.22
C ALA A 31 2.36 -10.59 -32.96
N GLN A 32 2.34 -11.68 -32.17
CA GLN A 32 1.67 -11.67 -30.87
C GLN A 32 2.37 -10.70 -29.90
N TYR A 33 3.71 -10.72 -29.89
CA TYR A 33 4.52 -9.81 -29.09
C TYR A 33 5.66 -9.25 -29.93
N GLY A 34 5.91 -7.95 -29.80
CA GLY A 34 6.94 -7.28 -30.58
C GLY A 34 6.55 -7.25 -32.05
N LYS A 35 5.44 -6.59 -32.39
CA LYS A 35 4.97 -6.48 -33.78
C LYS A 35 6.10 -5.98 -34.68
N SER A 36 6.90 -5.04 -34.19
CA SER A 36 8.05 -4.50 -34.91
C SER A 36 9.35 -5.15 -34.47
N LEU A 37 9.66 -5.14 -33.18
CA LEU A 37 10.90 -5.67 -32.62
C LEU A 37 10.62 -6.55 -31.42
N PHE A 38 11.29 -7.69 -31.39
CA PHE A 38 11.39 -8.55 -30.22
C PHE A 38 12.84 -8.84 -29.87
N ILE A 39 13.22 -8.62 -28.60
CA ILE A 39 14.56 -8.94 -28.09
C ILE A 39 14.45 -9.99 -26.99
N LYS A 40 14.97 -11.19 -27.24
CA LYS A 40 15.25 -12.16 -26.19
C LYS A 40 16.72 -12.03 -25.81
N ALA A 41 17.01 -11.69 -24.56
CA ALA A 41 18.37 -11.51 -24.10
C ALA A 41 18.61 -12.23 -22.77
N ALA A 42 19.83 -12.71 -22.54
CA ALA A 42 20.22 -13.25 -21.24
C ALA A 42 20.09 -12.21 -20.11
N ASN A 43 20.37 -10.94 -20.41
CA ASN A 43 20.05 -9.79 -19.55
C ASN A 43 19.48 -8.64 -20.40
N LEU A 44 18.18 -8.40 -20.27
CA LEU A 44 17.46 -7.41 -21.07
C LEU A 44 17.84 -5.97 -20.70
N ARG A 45 18.24 -5.71 -19.45
CA ARG A 45 18.76 -4.39 -19.00
C ARG A 45 20.08 -4.06 -19.70
N THR A 46 20.98 -5.02 -19.87
CA THR A 46 22.22 -4.85 -20.65
C THR A 46 21.91 -4.68 -22.13
N ALA A 47 20.97 -5.49 -22.62
CA ALA A 47 20.54 -5.43 -24.00
C ALA A 47 19.70 -4.20 -24.32
N VAL A 48 19.16 -3.47 -23.35
CA VAL A 48 18.38 -2.23 -23.49
C VAL A 48 18.63 -1.33 -22.25
N PRO A 49 19.77 -0.62 -22.20
CA PRO A 49 20.14 0.25 -21.08
C PRO A 49 19.19 1.42 -20.93
N MET A 50 19.05 1.89 -19.69
CA MET A 50 18.29 3.09 -19.38
C MET A 50 18.98 4.34 -19.94
N ASN A 51 18.18 5.31 -20.39
CA ASN A 51 18.65 6.62 -20.83
C ASN A 51 19.73 6.60 -21.93
N ASP A 52 19.81 5.52 -22.73
CA ASP A 52 20.79 5.40 -23.80
C ASP A 52 20.36 6.23 -25.02
N ALA A 53 20.96 7.42 -25.13
CA ALA A 53 20.76 8.33 -26.25
C ALA A 53 21.34 7.83 -27.58
N ALA A 54 22.15 6.76 -27.60
CA ALA A 54 22.59 6.12 -28.86
C ALA A 54 21.54 5.11 -29.37
N ARG A 55 20.57 4.72 -28.54
CA ARG A 55 19.50 3.77 -28.89
C ARG A 55 18.16 4.44 -29.14
N ILE A 56 18.17 5.71 -29.56
CA ILE A 56 17.03 6.63 -29.72
C ILE A 56 15.79 5.87 -30.20
N LYS A 57 15.00 5.39 -29.23
CA LYS A 57 13.69 4.76 -29.42
C LYS A 57 13.67 3.50 -30.32
N LEU A 58 14.76 2.71 -30.29
CA LEU A 58 14.96 1.41 -30.96
C LEU A 58 14.73 1.42 -32.48
N GLY A 59 15.04 2.52 -33.17
CA GLY A 59 14.83 2.67 -34.62
C GLY A 59 13.43 3.17 -35.00
N ALA A 60 12.73 3.87 -34.11
CA ALA A 60 11.43 4.48 -34.42
C ALA A 60 11.33 5.91 -33.89
N LEU A 61 10.65 6.79 -34.62
CA LEU A 61 10.40 8.17 -34.19
C LEU A 61 9.50 8.25 -32.93
N ASN A 62 8.57 7.30 -32.73
CA ASN A 62 7.59 7.29 -31.63
C ASN A 62 7.12 5.86 -31.23
N PRO A 63 7.96 5.02 -30.61
CA PRO A 63 7.58 3.66 -30.19
C PRO A 63 6.65 3.60 -28.96
N GLU A 64 6.31 4.75 -28.37
CA GLU A 64 5.75 4.87 -27.02
C GLU A 64 4.21 4.90 -26.99
N THR A 65 3.56 4.69 -28.14
CA THR A 65 2.09 4.74 -28.25
C THR A 65 1.42 3.36 -28.30
N ASP A 66 2.17 2.28 -28.57
CA ASP A 66 1.68 0.89 -28.53
C ASP A 66 2.76 -0.03 -27.95
N PHE A 67 2.59 -0.44 -26.69
CA PHE A 67 3.54 -1.28 -25.98
C PHE A 67 3.82 -2.61 -26.70
N TYR A 68 2.89 -3.14 -27.51
CA TYR A 68 3.08 -4.40 -28.21
C TYR A 68 4.06 -4.31 -29.40
N ASN A 69 4.45 -3.11 -29.83
CA ASN A 69 5.38 -2.95 -30.93
C ASN A 69 6.79 -3.40 -30.59
N LEU A 70 7.28 -3.06 -29.40
CA LEU A 70 8.63 -3.32 -28.95
C LEU A 70 8.60 -4.09 -27.63
N MET A 71 8.92 -5.38 -27.70
CA MET A 71 8.82 -6.29 -26.56
C MET A 71 10.14 -7.07 -26.38
N GLY A 72 10.33 -7.68 -25.22
CA GLY A 72 11.46 -8.59 -25.02
C GLY A 72 11.31 -9.54 -23.86
N TYR A 73 12.22 -10.51 -23.79
CA TYR A 73 12.37 -11.42 -22.66
C TYR A 73 13.69 -11.15 -21.94
N ASP A 74 13.63 -11.19 -20.61
CA ASP A 74 14.77 -11.05 -19.72
C ASP A 74 15.17 -12.41 -19.17
N GLY A 75 16.37 -12.89 -19.54
CA GLY A 75 16.87 -14.20 -19.17
C GLY A 75 16.02 -15.34 -19.74
N SER A 76 15.69 -16.32 -18.90
CA SER A 76 14.86 -17.47 -19.25
C SER A 76 13.35 -17.21 -19.10
N ASN A 77 12.94 -15.98 -18.80
CA ASN A 77 11.53 -15.64 -18.60
C ASN A 77 10.72 -15.79 -19.90
N THR A 78 9.43 -16.12 -19.76
CA THR A 78 8.47 -16.23 -20.88
C THR A 78 7.48 -15.08 -20.94
N LEU A 79 7.51 -14.18 -19.95
CA LEU A 79 6.68 -12.98 -19.95
C LEU A 79 7.31 -11.90 -20.81
N ALA A 80 6.58 -11.45 -21.84
CA ALA A 80 7.07 -10.43 -22.77
C ALA A 80 6.94 -9.07 -22.11
N ILE A 81 8.05 -8.33 -22.04
CA ILE A 81 8.18 -7.05 -21.35
C ILE A 81 8.24 -5.94 -22.40
N PRO A 82 7.36 -4.94 -22.34
CA PRO A 82 7.48 -3.76 -23.18
C PRO A 82 8.81 -3.08 -22.92
N LEU A 83 9.60 -2.91 -23.97
CA LEU A 83 10.96 -2.37 -23.85
C LEU A 83 10.96 -0.95 -23.30
N TYR A 84 9.84 -0.23 -23.43
CA TYR A 84 9.60 1.06 -22.78
C TYR A 84 9.90 1.03 -21.27
N TYR A 85 9.39 0.04 -20.55
CA TYR A 85 9.63 -0.11 -19.10
C TYR A 85 11.01 -0.62 -18.77
N VAL A 86 11.72 -1.14 -19.78
CA VAL A 86 13.13 -1.43 -19.64
C VAL A 86 13.86 -0.08 -19.69
N TYR A 87 13.91 0.66 -20.79
CA TYR A 87 14.79 1.85 -20.90
C TYR A 87 14.32 3.11 -20.14
N THR A 88 13.13 3.14 -19.55
CA THR A 88 12.66 4.29 -18.76
C THR A 88 12.82 4.07 -17.25
N ALA A 89 13.01 5.17 -16.51
CA ALA A 89 13.00 5.14 -15.06
C ALA A 89 11.56 5.14 -14.51
N VAL A 90 11.37 4.56 -13.33
CA VAL A 90 10.12 4.66 -12.57
C VAL A 90 9.93 6.11 -12.13
N LYS A 91 8.78 6.72 -12.44
CA LYS A 91 8.54 8.15 -12.20
C LYS A 91 8.51 8.44 -10.70
N ASN A 92 9.26 9.47 -10.28
CA ASN A 92 9.37 9.93 -8.88
C ASN A 92 9.84 8.85 -7.88
N ASP A 93 10.44 7.77 -8.37
CA ASP A 93 10.80 6.57 -7.60
C ASP A 93 9.60 5.97 -6.83
N ILE A 94 8.38 6.11 -7.37
CA ILE A 94 7.16 5.53 -6.79
C ILE A 94 6.87 4.22 -7.52
N TYR A 95 7.13 3.10 -6.83
CA TYR A 95 6.90 1.77 -7.37
C TYR A 95 5.42 1.39 -7.21
N HIS A 96 4.70 1.40 -8.32
CA HIS A 96 3.27 1.15 -8.35
C HIS A 96 2.93 -0.33 -8.20
N VAL A 97 1.79 -0.66 -7.56
CA VAL A 97 1.28 -2.03 -7.41
C VAL A 97 -0.14 -2.18 -7.92
N ASN A 98 -0.44 -3.30 -8.56
CA ASN A 98 -1.79 -3.66 -9.01
C ASN A 98 -1.96 -5.18 -9.07
N ASN A 99 -3.05 -5.71 -8.55
CA ASN A 99 -3.40 -7.13 -8.69
C ASN A 99 -4.92 -7.35 -8.77
N ALA A 100 -5.66 -6.34 -9.24
CA ALA A 100 -7.12 -6.41 -9.31
C ALA A 100 -7.61 -7.46 -10.32
N ALA A 101 -6.86 -7.67 -11.41
CA ALA A 101 -7.14 -8.66 -12.44
C ALA A 101 -6.73 -10.08 -11.98
N SER A 102 -7.60 -11.06 -12.22
CA SER A 102 -7.35 -12.47 -11.87
C SER A 102 -6.41 -13.18 -12.84
N THR A 103 -6.31 -12.69 -14.08
CA THR A 103 -5.36 -13.17 -15.09
C THR A 103 -4.46 -12.02 -15.51
N TYR A 104 -3.20 -12.35 -15.80
CA TYR A 104 -2.24 -11.34 -16.21
C TYR A 104 -2.60 -10.79 -17.59
N THR A 105 -2.63 -9.46 -17.68
CA THR A 105 -2.67 -8.67 -18.91
C THR A 105 -1.69 -7.50 -18.76
N ILE A 106 -1.25 -6.90 -19.87
CA ILE A 106 -0.40 -5.70 -19.79
C ILE A 106 -1.17 -4.60 -19.01
N GLY A 107 -0.52 -4.03 -18.00
CA GLY A 107 -1.13 -3.10 -17.04
C GLY A 107 -1.59 -3.75 -15.72
N SER A 108 -1.70 -5.08 -15.68
CA SER A 108 -1.80 -5.84 -14.43
C SER A 108 -0.43 -5.99 -13.78
N GLY A 109 -0.38 -6.18 -12.46
CA GLY A 109 0.90 -6.31 -11.79
C GLY A 109 1.59 -7.63 -12.07
N TYR A 110 2.91 -7.55 -12.18
CA TYR A 110 3.79 -8.71 -12.27
C TYR A 110 5.11 -8.39 -11.60
N ASN A 111 5.57 -9.26 -10.70
CA ASN A 111 6.86 -9.08 -10.05
C ASN A 111 7.98 -9.46 -11.01
N ASN A 112 8.67 -8.45 -11.56
CA ASN A 112 9.88 -8.60 -12.36
C ASN A 112 10.79 -7.38 -12.14
N THR A 113 12.03 -7.48 -12.59
CA THR A 113 13.08 -6.45 -12.43
C THR A 113 12.73 -5.08 -13.02
N PHE A 114 11.70 -4.99 -13.85
CA PHE A 114 11.27 -3.76 -14.52
C PHE A 114 9.89 -3.28 -14.04
N CYS A 115 9.30 -3.93 -13.03
CA CYS A 115 8.02 -3.52 -12.50
C CYS A 115 8.12 -2.25 -11.65
N GLY A 116 7.00 -1.57 -11.50
CA GLY A 116 6.87 -0.38 -10.66
C GLY A 116 6.41 0.85 -11.44
N HIS A 117 6.35 0.79 -12.76
CA HIS A 117 5.69 1.83 -13.54
C HIS A 117 4.17 1.75 -13.40
N TYR A 118 3.45 2.85 -13.60
CA TYR A 118 1.98 2.86 -13.51
C TYR A 118 1.33 1.85 -14.48
N GLY A 119 1.81 1.81 -15.73
CA GLY A 119 1.35 0.86 -16.74
C GLY A 119 2.06 -0.50 -16.75
N TRP A 120 3.02 -0.71 -15.83
CA TRP A 120 3.71 -1.97 -15.59
C TRP A 120 4.00 -2.16 -14.10
N PRO A 121 2.95 -2.25 -13.27
CA PRO A 121 3.09 -2.24 -11.84
C PRO A 121 3.66 -3.56 -11.32
N CYS A 122 4.16 -3.56 -10.10
CA CYS A 122 4.51 -4.79 -9.40
C CYS A 122 3.24 -5.52 -8.91
N LEU A 123 3.32 -6.83 -8.72
CA LEU A 123 2.20 -7.65 -8.24
C LEU A 123 2.02 -7.54 -6.73
N THR A 124 3.09 -7.35 -5.96
CA THR A 124 3.03 -7.32 -4.49
C THR A 124 3.72 -6.09 -3.92
N ILE A 125 3.20 -5.60 -2.77
CA ILE A 125 3.78 -4.48 -2.03
C ILE A 125 5.21 -4.78 -1.57
N GLY A 126 5.46 -5.99 -1.04
CA GLY A 126 6.81 -6.40 -0.62
C GLY A 126 7.83 -6.31 -1.75
N TYR A 127 7.48 -6.76 -2.95
CA TYR A 127 8.37 -6.69 -4.10
C TYR A 127 8.59 -5.24 -4.57
N ALA A 128 7.56 -4.39 -4.56
CA ALA A 128 7.71 -2.96 -4.86
C ALA A 128 8.66 -2.24 -3.87
N ILE A 129 8.60 -2.60 -2.58
CA ILE A 129 9.55 -2.10 -1.57
C ILE A 129 10.98 -2.57 -1.90
N ASP A 130 11.15 -3.81 -2.35
CA ASP A 130 12.46 -4.36 -2.74
C ASP A 130 13.03 -3.68 -3.99
N GLN A 131 12.17 -3.30 -4.95
CA GLN A 131 12.59 -2.58 -6.16
C GLN A 131 13.19 -1.20 -5.86
N SER A 132 12.85 -0.57 -4.74
CA SER A 132 13.49 0.67 -4.29
C SER A 132 14.96 0.48 -3.88
N GLY A 133 15.45 -0.75 -3.77
CA GLY A 133 16.86 -1.06 -3.47
C GLY A 133 17.35 -0.40 -2.18
N SER A 134 18.45 0.35 -2.27
CA SER A 134 19.09 1.06 -1.17
C SER A 134 18.51 2.45 -0.87
N ALA A 135 17.43 2.86 -1.55
CA ALA A 135 16.83 4.16 -1.32
C ALA A 135 16.42 4.37 0.14
N THR A 136 16.68 5.56 0.66
CA THR A 136 16.27 5.97 2.02
C THR A 136 14.76 5.90 2.16
N ASN A 137 14.04 6.47 1.20
CA ASN A 137 12.58 6.41 1.12
C ASN A 137 12.16 5.36 0.08
N LYS A 138 11.36 4.40 0.50
CA LYS A 138 10.83 3.30 -0.32
C LYS A 138 9.37 3.58 -0.58
N LYS A 139 9.07 4.19 -1.72
CA LYS A 139 7.74 4.70 -2.04
C LYS A 139 6.97 3.69 -2.85
N VAL A 140 5.78 3.34 -2.36
CA VAL A 140 4.85 2.42 -3.02
C VAL A 140 3.57 3.18 -3.35
N GLY A 141 3.16 3.10 -4.60
CA GLY A 141 1.90 3.67 -5.09
C GLY A 141 0.85 2.58 -5.27
N ILE A 142 -0.20 2.57 -4.46
CA ILE A 142 -1.33 1.65 -4.61
C ILE A 142 -2.19 2.10 -5.78
N ILE A 143 -2.28 1.30 -6.85
CA ILE A 143 -3.31 1.51 -7.87
C ILE A 143 -4.65 1.07 -7.27
N THR A 144 -5.66 1.95 -7.38
CA THR A 144 -6.96 1.74 -6.74
C THR A 144 -7.58 0.39 -7.12
N GLY A 145 -8.08 -0.33 -6.12
CA GLY A 145 -8.61 -1.69 -6.26
C GLY A 145 -7.60 -2.81 -6.02
N PHE A 146 -6.37 -2.49 -5.58
CA PHE A 146 -5.40 -3.50 -5.15
C PHE A 146 -5.96 -4.35 -4.00
N LYS A 147 -5.76 -5.67 -4.08
CA LYS A 147 -6.20 -6.67 -3.10
C LYS A 147 -5.04 -7.14 -2.25
N LEU A 148 -5.14 -6.91 -0.94
CA LEU A 148 -4.27 -7.52 0.06
C LEU A 148 -5.00 -8.74 0.63
N SER A 149 -4.61 -9.94 0.19
CA SER A 149 -5.20 -11.21 0.61
C SER A 149 -4.27 -12.07 1.47
N ALA A 150 -3.00 -11.66 1.60
CA ALA A 150 -1.97 -12.29 2.39
C ALA A 150 -1.21 -11.27 3.25
N SER A 151 -0.64 -11.73 4.35
CA SER A 151 0.13 -10.89 5.26
C SER A 151 1.43 -10.41 4.60
N THR A 152 1.74 -9.13 4.76
CA THR A 152 2.97 -8.48 4.29
C THR A 152 3.77 -8.03 5.51
N GLY A 153 4.93 -8.65 5.72
CA GLY A 153 5.89 -8.23 6.73
C GLY A 153 6.63 -6.98 6.29
N ILE A 154 6.65 -5.96 7.15
CA ILE A 154 7.39 -4.71 6.96
C ILE A 154 8.52 -4.63 8.00
N ALA A 155 9.70 -5.11 7.59
CA ALA A 155 10.90 -5.16 8.43
C ALA A 155 12.00 -4.17 7.99
N LYS A 156 11.68 -3.24 7.08
CA LYS A 156 12.59 -2.22 6.54
C LYS A 156 12.16 -0.83 6.99
N THR A 157 13.10 0.11 6.99
CA THR A 157 12.86 1.52 7.34
C THR A 157 12.59 2.38 6.09
N GLY A 158 11.87 3.49 6.31
CA GLY A 158 11.62 4.54 5.33
C GLY A 158 10.53 4.19 4.32
N ILE A 159 9.56 3.38 4.71
CA ILE A 159 8.49 2.93 3.79
C ILE A 159 7.38 3.96 3.77
N GLN A 160 6.96 4.33 2.56
CA GLN A 160 5.84 5.25 2.31
C GLN A 160 4.87 4.58 1.35
N ILE A 161 3.72 4.14 1.86
CA ILE A 161 2.65 3.53 1.08
C ILE A 161 1.57 4.60 0.88
N SER A 162 1.33 4.97 -0.37
CA SER A 162 0.37 6.02 -0.70
C SER A 162 -0.47 5.68 -1.91
N ASN A 163 -1.45 6.52 -2.21
CA ASN A 163 -2.14 6.46 -3.49
C ASN A 163 -1.16 6.57 -4.66
N SER A 164 -1.49 5.90 -5.76
CA SER A 164 -0.69 5.98 -6.97
C SER A 164 -0.73 7.36 -7.62
N LEU A 165 0.31 7.68 -8.41
CA LEU A 165 0.23 8.69 -9.45
C LEU A 165 -0.92 8.37 -10.40
N THR A 166 -1.45 9.40 -11.07
CA THR A 166 -2.40 9.22 -12.18
C THR A 166 -1.73 8.53 -13.36
N ALA A 167 -2.52 8.08 -14.35
CA ALA A 167 -2.00 7.53 -15.60
C ALA A 167 -1.10 8.49 -16.39
N THR A 168 -1.27 9.80 -16.21
CA THR A 168 -0.40 10.85 -16.77
C THR A 168 0.84 11.14 -15.91
N GLY A 169 0.95 10.47 -14.76
CA GLY A 169 2.04 10.60 -13.82
C GLY A 169 1.98 11.85 -12.95
N SER A 170 0.79 12.41 -12.71
CA SER A 170 0.57 13.51 -11.77
C SER A 170 0.25 12.99 -10.37
N THR A 171 0.59 13.76 -9.34
CA THR A 171 0.15 13.47 -7.96
C THR A 171 -1.34 13.76 -7.81
N THR A 172 -1.98 13.11 -6.84
CA THR A 172 -3.37 13.35 -6.46
C THR A 172 -3.52 13.18 -4.96
N THR A 173 -4.58 13.74 -4.38
CA THR A 173 -4.98 13.53 -2.98
C THR A 173 -6.18 12.58 -2.87
N THR A 174 -6.66 12.04 -3.99
CA THR A 174 -7.73 11.03 -3.98
C THR A 174 -7.21 9.74 -3.36
N PRO A 175 -7.85 9.23 -2.29
CA PRO A 175 -7.42 7.99 -1.68
C PRO A 175 -7.52 6.80 -2.63
N SER A 176 -6.49 5.94 -2.64
CA SER A 176 -6.55 4.67 -3.39
C SER A 176 -7.21 3.59 -2.56
N ILE A 177 -8.11 2.83 -3.18
CA ILE A 177 -8.81 1.73 -2.53
C ILE A 177 -7.84 0.56 -2.38
N LEU A 178 -7.59 0.18 -1.12
CA LEU A 178 -6.88 -1.03 -0.75
C LEU A 178 -7.89 -2.02 -0.17
N LEU A 179 -8.19 -3.08 -0.91
CA LEU A 179 -9.12 -4.13 -0.52
C LEU A 179 -8.43 -5.08 0.46
N ILE A 180 -8.94 -5.20 1.68
CA ILE A 180 -8.44 -6.13 2.69
C ILE A 180 -9.35 -7.35 2.72
N GLU A 181 -8.81 -8.50 2.35
CA GLU A 181 -9.52 -9.78 2.26
C GLU A 181 -8.74 -10.89 2.95
N THR A 182 -9.41 -11.98 3.32
CA THR A 182 -8.76 -13.22 3.78
C THR A 182 -7.67 -12.99 4.84
N ALA A 183 -6.38 -13.23 4.56
CA ALA A 183 -5.29 -13.06 5.52
C ALA A 183 -4.52 -11.73 5.35
N GLY A 184 -5.07 -10.78 4.59
CA GLY A 184 -4.43 -9.51 4.26
C GLY A 184 -4.13 -8.63 5.47
N LYS A 185 -2.85 -8.43 5.78
CA LYS A 185 -2.37 -7.64 6.92
C LYS A 185 -1.01 -7.02 6.64
N PHE A 186 -0.67 -5.97 7.38
CA PHE A 186 0.68 -5.42 7.47
C PHE A 186 1.24 -5.66 8.86
N SER A 187 2.35 -6.39 8.94
CA SER A 187 3.08 -6.61 10.20
C SER A 187 4.32 -5.73 10.21
N VAL A 188 4.25 -4.59 10.89
CA VAL A 188 5.37 -3.64 11.01
C VAL A 188 6.22 -4.00 12.21
N THR A 189 7.48 -4.37 11.95
CA THR A 189 8.45 -4.81 12.98
C THR A 189 9.70 -3.94 13.05
N ASN A 190 9.85 -2.95 12.16
CA ASN A 190 11.02 -2.08 12.14
C ASN A 190 10.74 -0.74 11.44
N GLY A 191 11.32 0.32 11.99
CA GLY A 191 11.44 1.63 11.36
C GLY A 191 10.11 2.41 11.18
N PRO A 192 10.21 3.64 10.65
CA PRO A 192 9.06 4.41 10.19
C PRO A 192 8.40 3.79 8.95
N VAL A 193 7.08 3.64 9.05
CA VAL A 193 6.16 3.28 7.96
C VAL A 193 5.04 4.31 7.93
N GLU A 194 4.79 4.86 6.75
CA GLU A 194 3.73 5.82 6.50
C GLU A 194 2.68 5.22 5.56
N PHE A 195 1.41 5.39 5.91
CA PHE A 195 0.25 5.18 5.05
C PHE A 195 -0.41 6.54 4.81
N ASN A 196 -0.48 6.99 3.56
CA ASN A 196 -1.07 8.29 3.21
C ASN A 196 -2.05 8.18 2.05
N TYR A 197 -3.22 8.82 2.15
CA TYR A 197 -4.27 8.75 1.12
C TYR A 197 -4.65 7.30 0.74
N ILE A 198 -4.86 6.44 1.73
CA ILE A 198 -5.34 5.06 1.52
C ILE A 198 -6.76 4.93 2.05
N SER A 199 -7.64 4.33 1.24
CA SER A 199 -8.95 3.86 1.69
C SER A 199 -8.87 2.37 1.99
N PHE A 200 -8.69 2.02 3.27
CA PHE A 200 -8.71 0.65 3.76
C PHE A 200 -10.14 0.10 3.68
N SER A 201 -10.41 -0.65 2.62
CA SER A 201 -11.72 -1.22 2.32
C SER A 201 -11.77 -2.67 2.77
N ILE A 202 -12.30 -2.89 3.98
CA ILE A 202 -12.22 -4.17 4.68
C ILE A 202 -13.43 -5.04 4.34
N ASN A 203 -13.16 -6.25 3.86
CA ASN A 203 -14.18 -7.24 3.56
C ASN A 203 -14.64 -7.98 4.82
N THR A 204 -15.89 -8.43 4.85
CA THR A 204 -16.43 -9.27 5.92
C THR A 204 -15.72 -10.61 6.03
N ASN A 205 -15.08 -11.08 4.95
CA ASN A 205 -14.24 -12.28 4.95
C ASN A 205 -12.80 -12.04 5.45
N ALA A 206 -12.42 -10.81 5.80
CA ALA A 206 -11.09 -10.52 6.32
C ALA A 206 -10.89 -11.22 7.68
N GLY A 207 -9.75 -11.87 7.81
CA GLY A 207 -9.35 -12.66 8.97
C GLY A 207 -9.15 -11.78 10.19
N SER A 208 -9.59 -12.27 11.34
CA SER A 208 -9.65 -11.53 12.61
C SER A 208 -8.35 -10.81 13.01
N GLY A 209 -8.46 -9.76 13.80
CA GLY A 209 -7.32 -8.99 14.33
C GLY A 209 -7.32 -7.56 13.82
N TYR A 210 -6.18 -7.09 13.30
CA TYR A 210 -6.02 -5.71 12.81
C TYR A 210 -5.34 -5.72 11.44
N VAL A 211 -5.70 -4.75 10.59
CA VAL A 211 -5.09 -4.58 9.27
C VAL A 211 -3.61 -4.26 9.41
N ILE A 212 -3.25 -3.40 10.36
CA ILE A 212 -1.87 -3.02 10.66
C ILE A 212 -1.55 -3.44 12.09
N THR A 213 -0.44 -4.15 12.29
CA THR A 213 0.11 -4.41 13.61
C THR A 213 1.50 -3.78 13.72
N GLY A 214 1.75 -3.08 14.82
CA GLY A 214 3.07 -2.59 15.18
C GLY A 214 3.62 -3.37 16.37
N SER A 215 4.70 -4.12 16.17
CA SER A 215 5.48 -4.78 17.22
C SER A 215 6.96 -4.47 17.01
N THR A 216 7.84 -5.04 17.84
CA THR A 216 9.27 -5.02 17.57
C THR A 216 9.88 -6.37 17.91
N GLU A 217 10.91 -6.75 17.15
CA GLU A 217 11.82 -7.86 17.46
C GLU A 217 13.20 -7.33 17.93
N SER A 218 13.36 -6.00 18.11
CA SER A 218 14.66 -5.34 18.29
C SER A 218 14.58 -3.99 19.06
N THR A 219 15.74 -3.36 19.28
CA THR A 219 15.94 -2.06 19.95
C THR A 219 15.54 -0.85 19.10
N SER A 220 15.16 -1.04 17.84
CA SER A 220 14.64 0.00 16.95
C SER A 220 13.13 0.17 17.12
N SER A 221 12.67 1.40 17.37
CA SER A 221 11.26 1.66 17.62
C SER A 221 10.47 1.62 16.31
N THR A 222 9.52 0.69 16.18
CA THR A 222 8.45 0.76 15.18
C THR A 222 7.75 2.12 15.25
N LYS A 223 7.59 2.80 14.11
CA LYS A 223 6.84 4.06 14.03
C LYS A 223 5.83 3.97 12.90
N ILE A 224 4.55 4.01 13.22
CA ILE A 224 3.47 3.92 12.23
C ILE A 224 2.82 5.29 12.11
N THR A 225 2.71 5.79 10.88
CA THR A 225 1.97 7.00 10.55
C THR A 225 0.80 6.64 9.62
N ILE A 226 -0.40 7.10 9.94
CA ILE A 226 -1.60 6.97 9.11
C ILE A 226 -2.15 8.38 8.91
N ASP A 227 -2.05 8.90 7.68
CA ASP A 227 -2.47 10.27 7.35
C ASP A 227 -3.47 10.28 6.19
N ASN A 228 -4.49 11.14 6.26
CA ASN A 228 -5.52 11.33 5.23
C ASN A 228 -6.16 10.02 4.73
N CYS A 229 -6.31 9.04 5.63
CA CYS A 229 -6.81 7.73 5.28
C CYS A 229 -8.32 7.57 5.59
N LEU A 230 -8.93 6.60 4.95
CA LEU A 230 -10.31 6.19 5.19
C LEU A 230 -10.33 4.73 5.66
N MET A 231 -11.23 4.40 6.58
CA MET A 231 -11.61 3.02 6.89
C MET A 231 -13.06 2.82 6.49
N VAL A 232 -13.30 1.87 5.58
CA VAL A 232 -14.63 1.54 5.06
C VAL A 232 -14.84 0.03 5.05
N MET A 233 -16.10 -0.39 5.09
CA MET A 233 -16.49 -1.81 4.97
C MET A 233 -17.09 -2.08 3.60
N THR A 234 -16.75 -3.21 2.97
CA THR A 234 -17.34 -3.57 1.68
C THR A 234 -18.78 -4.09 1.80
N GLY A 235 -19.13 -4.70 2.94
CA GLY A 235 -20.45 -5.28 3.19
C GLY A 235 -21.53 -4.29 3.64
N GLY A 236 -21.22 -2.99 3.70
CA GLY A 236 -22.13 -1.95 4.19
C GLY A 236 -22.48 -2.07 5.68
N SER A 237 -23.36 -1.17 6.14
CA SER A 237 -23.69 -0.97 7.56
C SER A 237 -24.59 -2.04 8.20
N SER A 238 -25.07 -3.02 7.43
CA SER A 238 -25.83 -4.18 7.95
C SER A 238 -24.95 -5.40 8.23
N SER A 239 -23.68 -5.35 7.82
CA SER A 239 -22.70 -6.40 8.08
C SER A 239 -21.80 -6.05 9.27
N SER A 240 -20.94 -6.96 9.70
CA SER A 240 -19.86 -6.69 10.66
C SER A 240 -18.56 -7.32 10.18
N ILE A 241 -17.45 -6.60 10.32
CA ILE A 241 -16.10 -7.13 10.11
C ILE A 241 -15.52 -7.64 11.43
N SER A 242 -14.54 -8.54 11.37
CA SER A 242 -13.82 -9.02 12.57
C SER A 242 -12.47 -8.32 12.77
N VAL A 243 -12.22 -7.23 12.05
CA VAL A 243 -10.88 -6.63 11.89
C VAL A 243 -10.91 -5.15 12.26
N GLY A 244 -10.02 -4.71 13.14
CA GLY A 244 -9.75 -3.30 13.40
C GLY A 244 -8.74 -2.73 12.41
N LEU A 245 -8.52 -1.41 12.40
CA LEU A 245 -7.56 -0.79 11.50
C LEU A 245 -6.12 -1.03 11.97
N VAL A 246 -5.80 -0.65 13.22
CA VAL A 246 -4.42 -0.69 13.72
C VAL A 246 -4.34 -1.13 15.17
N GLN A 247 -3.39 -2.03 15.46
CA GLN A 247 -2.99 -2.41 16.80
C GLN A 247 -1.51 -2.08 17.02
N LEU A 248 -1.22 -1.25 18.02
CA LEU A 248 0.14 -0.95 18.44
C LEU A 248 0.48 -1.71 19.72
N ASN A 249 1.43 -2.64 19.61
CA ASN A 249 2.00 -3.36 20.74
C ASN A 249 3.23 -2.67 21.30
N VAL A 250 4.13 -2.21 20.42
CA VAL A 250 5.37 -1.50 20.78
C VAL A 250 5.68 -0.44 19.73
N GLY A 251 6.24 0.70 20.15
CA GLY A 251 6.65 1.78 19.26
C GLY A 251 5.75 3.01 19.35
N SER A 252 5.71 3.84 18.31
CA SER A 252 4.86 5.04 18.26
C SER A 252 3.83 4.97 17.13
N LEU A 253 2.67 5.58 17.36
CA LEU A 253 1.60 5.68 16.36
C LEU A 253 1.16 7.14 16.22
N SER A 254 1.16 7.65 14.99
CA SER A 254 0.61 8.96 14.65
C SER A 254 -0.53 8.76 13.67
N ILE A 255 -1.71 9.28 14.00
CA ILE A 255 -2.89 9.26 13.14
C ILE A 255 -3.36 10.69 12.95
N SER A 256 -3.49 11.11 11.69
CA SER A 256 -4.02 12.41 11.32
C SER A 256 -5.06 12.26 10.22
N ASN A 257 -6.15 13.02 10.33
CA ASN A 257 -7.19 13.09 9.29
C ASN A 257 -7.77 11.71 8.90
N LEU A 258 -7.80 10.75 9.81
CA LEU A 258 -8.43 9.45 9.58
C LEU A 258 -9.95 9.60 9.65
N GLN A 259 -10.66 9.04 8.67
CA GLN A 259 -12.12 8.97 8.70
C GLN A 259 -12.57 7.51 8.74
N ALA A 260 -13.29 7.12 9.80
CA ALA A 260 -13.98 5.86 9.91
C ALA A 260 -15.48 6.13 10.05
N SER A 261 -16.27 5.77 9.03
CA SER A 261 -17.71 6.02 9.03
C SER A 261 -18.51 4.75 8.80
N SER A 262 -19.56 4.56 9.60
CA SER A 262 -20.51 3.44 9.46
C SER A 262 -19.81 2.07 9.51
N VAL A 263 -18.91 1.91 10.47
CA VAL A 263 -18.08 0.71 10.65
C VAL A 263 -18.61 -0.11 11.82
N ASN A 264 -19.06 -1.34 11.56
CA ASN A 264 -19.41 -2.32 12.59
C ASN A 264 -18.32 -3.37 12.74
N ILE A 265 -17.75 -3.50 13.93
CA ILE A 265 -16.67 -4.44 14.24
C ILE A 265 -17.15 -5.41 15.31
N ALA A 266 -17.10 -6.71 15.02
CA ALA A 266 -17.59 -7.74 15.94
C ALA A 266 -16.81 -7.76 17.26
N SER A 267 -15.47 -7.82 17.22
CA SER A 267 -14.69 -8.09 18.44
C SER A 267 -13.49 -7.16 18.65
N ASN A 268 -13.33 -6.13 17.81
CA ASN A 268 -12.18 -5.23 17.85
C ASN A 268 -12.63 -3.76 17.90
N SER A 269 -11.71 -2.89 18.29
CA SER A 269 -11.84 -1.44 18.09
C SER A 269 -11.22 -1.05 16.74
N VAL A 270 -11.45 0.17 16.26
CA VAL A 270 -10.72 0.69 15.09
C VAL A 270 -9.22 0.77 15.42
N ILE A 271 -8.88 1.28 16.61
CA ILE A 271 -7.52 1.46 17.10
C ILE A 271 -7.37 0.71 18.42
N LYS A 272 -6.36 -0.15 18.52
CA LYS A 272 -5.94 -0.78 19.78
C LYS A 272 -4.55 -0.32 20.16
N VAL A 273 -4.39 0.12 21.40
CA VAL A 273 -3.11 0.48 22.01
C VAL A 273 -2.89 -0.46 23.20
N ASN A 274 -1.75 -1.14 23.23
CA ASN A 274 -1.33 -2.02 24.32
C ASN A 274 -0.19 -1.40 25.13
N ASN A 275 0.07 -1.95 26.31
CA ASN A 275 1.00 -1.42 27.33
C ASN A 275 2.46 -1.22 26.87
N GLY A 276 2.89 -1.84 25.78
CA GLY A 276 4.23 -1.62 25.22
C GLY A 276 4.31 -0.41 24.28
N ALA A 277 3.18 0.22 23.95
CA ALA A 277 3.14 1.43 23.16
C ALA A 277 3.92 2.54 23.85
N GLY A 278 4.66 3.32 23.07
CA GLY A 278 5.24 4.59 23.50
C GLY A 278 4.22 5.71 23.36
N GLU A 279 4.47 6.61 22.41
CA GLU A 279 3.58 7.74 22.14
C GLU A 279 2.55 7.40 21.04
N VAL A 280 1.28 7.66 21.34
CA VAL A 280 0.16 7.54 20.41
C VAL A 280 -0.53 8.90 20.29
N ASN A 281 -0.48 9.49 19.10
CA ASN A 281 -1.08 10.78 18.80
C ASN A 281 -2.17 10.61 17.75
N ILE A 282 -3.37 11.11 18.02
CA ILE A 282 -4.52 11.09 17.10
C ILE A 282 -5.01 12.52 16.94
N SER A 283 -5.08 13.01 15.72
CA SER A 283 -5.36 14.41 15.40
C SER A 283 -6.34 14.56 14.24
N GLY A 284 -7.23 15.55 14.30
CA GLY A 284 -8.16 15.91 13.22
C GLY A 284 -8.96 14.75 12.62
N SER A 285 -9.18 13.68 13.40
CA SER A 285 -9.74 12.42 12.91
C SER A 285 -11.22 12.31 13.27
N LYS A 286 -12.00 11.65 12.42
CA LYS A 286 -13.45 11.50 12.55
C LYS A 286 -13.86 10.04 12.64
N PHE A 287 -14.60 9.71 13.70
CA PHE A 287 -15.20 8.41 13.94
C PHE A 287 -16.71 8.58 14.04
N SER A 288 -17.43 8.28 12.97
CA SER A 288 -18.89 8.45 12.89
C SER A 288 -19.60 7.11 12.73
N SER A 289 -20.55 6.79 13.62
CA SER A 289 -21.28 5.52 13.59
C SER A 289 -20.35 4.30 13.59
N VAL A 290 -19.32 4.34 14.45
CA VAL A 290 -18.42 3.21 14.71
C VAL A 290 -19.00 2.37 15.83
N SER A 291 -19.42 1.14 15.52
CA SER A 291 -20.07 0.23 16.44
C SER A 291 -19.21 -0.99 16.71
N ARG A 292 -18.92 -1.27 17.98
CA ARG A 292 -18.39 -2.57 18.41
C ARG A 292 -19.56 -3.44 18.86
N THR A 293 -19.89 -4.45 18.05
CA THR A 293 -21.14 -5.21 18.19
C THR A 293 -21.03 -6.41 19.14
N GLY A 294 -19.84 -6.93 19.36
CA GLY A 294 -19.53 -7.96 20.36
C GLY A 294 -18.88 -7.39 21.61
N SER A 295 -18.15 -8.25 22.35
CA SER A 295 -17.57 -7.89 23.64
C SER A 295 -16.28 -7.08 23.55
N GLY A 296 -16.04 -6.29 24.59
CA GLY A 296 -14.82 -5.54 24.86
C GLY A 296 -15.01 -4.03 24.79
N ASN A 297 -13.99 -3.28 25.19
CA ASN A 297 -14.10 -1.85 25.42
C ASN A 297 -13.72 -1.02 24.19
N GLY A 298 -14.22 0.21 24.09
CA GLY A 298 -13.81 1.17 23.06
C GLY A 298 -14.28 0.77 21.65
N GLY A 299 -15.29 1.43 21.10
CA GLY A 299 -15.70 1.22 19.71
C GLY A 299 -14.65 1.74 18.73
N ALA A 300 -14.26 3.01 18.88
CA ALA A 300 -13.20 3.62 18.07
C ALA A 300 -11.81 3.28 18.63
N ILE A 301 -11.56 3.58 19.91
CA ILE A 301 -10.24 3.45 20.51
C ILE A 301 -10.33 2.62 21.78
N ASN A 302 -9.50 1.58 21.86
CA ASN A 302 -9.27 0.81 23.07
C ASN A 302 -7.79 0.94 23.46
N ALA A 303 -7.50 1.61 24.56
CA ALA A 303 -6.16 1.90 25.01
C ALA A 303 -5.89 1.30 26.40
N GLU A 304 -4.94 0.38 26.46
CA GLU A 304 -4.36 -0.10 27.71
C GLU A 304 -2.99 0.58 27.84
N LEU A 305 -2.87 1.47 28.83
CA LEU A 305 -1.75 2.39 28.97
C LEU A 305 -0.96 2.11 30.25
N ASN A 306 -0.80 0.83 30.60
CA ASN A 306 0.04 0.44 31.72
C ASN A 306 1.51 0.66 31.36
N GLY A 307 2.33 1.10 32.31
CA GLY A 307 3.74 1.42 32.05
C GLY A 307 3.95 2.87 31.62
N GLY A 308 4.54 3.09 30.44
CA GLY A 308 4.92 4.43 29.96
C GLY A 308 4.10 4.96 28.78
N SER A 309 3.07 4.24 28.34
CA SER A 309 2.30 4.56 27.13
C SER A 309 1.48 5.85 27.28
N LYS A 310 1.51 6.70 26.27
CA LYS A 310 0.78 7.98 26.26
C LYS A 310 -0.18 8.06 25.09
N LEU A 311 -1.44 8.32 25.36
CA LEU A 311 -2.46 8.60 24.36
C LEU A 311 -2.81 10.08 24.37
N THR A 312 -2.60 10.75 23.23
CA THR A 312 -2.98 12.14 23.01
C THR A 312 -4.01 12.21 21.88
N ILE A 313 -5.20 12.73 22.18
CA ILE A 313 -6.21 13.13 21.21
C ILE A 313 -6.13 14.64 21.06
N LYS A 314 -6.01 15.16 19.84
CA LYS A 314 -5.85 16.61 19.65
C LYS A 314 -6.45 17.14 18.36
N ASP A 315 -6.43 18.45 18.22
CA ASP A 315 -6.67 19.15 16.96
C ASP A 315 -8.02 18.82 16.30
N GLY A 316 -9.10 18.79 17.10
CA GLY A 316 -10.46 18.74 16.57
C GLY A 316 -10.98 17.36 16.16
N CYS A 317 -10.66 16.31 16.91
CA CYS A 317 -11.23 14.99 16.65
C CYS A 317 -12.75 14.95 16.91
N GLU A 318 -13.50 14.21 16.09
CA GLU A 318 -14.95 14.04 16.21
C GLU A 318 -15.29 12.56 16.46
N PHE A 319 -16.03 12.30 17.53
CA PHE A 319 -16.61 10.99 17.82
C PHE A 319 -18.13 11.15 17.86
N SER A 320 -18.82 10.67 16.84
CA SER A 320 -20.27 10.80 16.71
C SER A 320 -20.93 9.44 16.56
N SER A 321 -21.98 9.18 17.34
CA SER A 321 -22.75 7.93 17.28
C SER A 321 -21.90 6.66 17.42
N CYS A 322 -20.77 6.72 18.12
CA CYS A 322 -20.00 5.52 18.40
C CYS A 322 -20.72 4.66 19.44
N SER A 323 -20.69 3.34 19.29
CA SER A 323 -21.36 2.44 20.21
C SER A 323 -20.52 1.22 20.58
N CYS A 324 -20.82 0.67 21.75
CA CYS A 324 -20.26 -0.57 22.23
C CYS A 324 -21.38 -1.41 22.85
N ALA A 325 -21.58 -2.63 22.34
CA ALA A 325 -22.64 -3.50 22.81
C ALA A 325 -22.37 -4.06 24.21
N ASN A 326 -21.11 -4.39 24.53
CA ASN A 326 -20.72 -5.01 25.78
C ASN A 326 -19.31 -4.55 26.18
N GLY A 327 -19.19 -3.62 27.12
CA GLY A 327 -17.90 -3.11 27.58
C GLY A 327 -18.01 -1.71 28.15
N ASN A 328 -16.88 -1.02 28.24
CA ASN A 328 -16.79 0.36 28.71
C ASN A 328 -16.34 1.28 27.58
N GLY A 329 -16.82 2.53 27.61
CA GLY A 329 -16.39 3.58 26.69
C GLY A 329 -16.81 3.32 25.25
N ALA A 330 -17.95 3.86 24.83
CA ALA A 330 -18.49 3.66 23.49
C ALA A 330 -17.55 4.14 22.37
N ALA A 331 -16.99 5.35 22.52
CA ALA A 331 -15.99 5.88 21.61
C ALA A 331 -14.58 5.45 22.03
N ILE A 332 -14.18 5.85 23.24
CA ILE A 332 -12.84 5.64 23.77
C ILE A 332 -12.94 4.89 25.09
N TYR A 333 -12.16 3.83 25.21
CA TYR A 333 -11.78 3.24 26.49
C TYR A 333 -10.29 3.47 26.71
N ALA A 334 -9.92 3.95 27.89
CA ALA A 334 -8.54 4.04 28.32
C ALA A 334 -8.40 3.50 29.75
N SER A 335 -7.42 2.63 29.98
CA SER A 335 -7.09 2.08 31.29
C SER A 335 -5.66 2.45 31.68
N LEU A 336 -5.49 2.89 32.92
CA LEU A 336 -4.19 3.19 33.52
C LEU A 336 -4.08 2.42 34.84
N SER A 337 -3.01 1.65 35.02
CA SER A 337 -2.71 0.99 36.29
C SER A 337 -2.06 1.93 37.30
N SER A 338 -2.24 1.67 38.59
CA SER A 338 -1.50 2.36 39.65
C SER A 338 0.01 2.23 39.44
N GLY A 339 0.75 3.30 39.68
CA GLY A 339 2.21 3.35 39.45
C GLY A 339 2.64 3.46 37.98
N SER A 340 1.71 3.48 37.02
CA SER A 340 1.99 3.79 35.62
C SER A 340 2.40 5.26 35.44
N SER A 341 3.37 5.53 34.57
CA SER A 341 3.69 6.88 34.09
C SER A 341 2.99 7.22 32.77
N GLY A 342 2.12 6.32 32.29
CA GLY A 342 1.25 6.55 31.15
C GLY A 342 0.24 7.67 31.38
N SER A 343 -0.33 8.19 30.30
CA SER A 343 -1.25 9.33 30.37
C SER A 343 -2.26 9.33 29.23
N VAL A 344 -3.44 9.90 29.50
CA VAL A 344 -4.43 10.26 28.48
C VAL A 344 -4.58 11.77 28.47
N SER A 345 -4.50 12.38 27.29
CA SER A 345 -4.62 13.82 27.11
C SER A 345 -5.54 14.14 25.94
N ILE A 346 -6.49 15.06 26.14
CA ILE A 346 -7.33 15.63 25.07
C ILE A 346 -7.05 17.13 25.04
N THR A 347 -6.39 17.62 23.99
CA THR A 347 -5.82 18.99 23.95
C THR A 347 -5.93 19.64 22.56
N GLY A 348 -5.50 20.90 22.45
CA GLY A 348 -5.55 21.64 21.19
C GLY A 348 -6.98 22.10 20.87
N THR A 349 -7.35 22.06 19.59
CA THR A 349 -8.72 22.40 19.14
C THR A 349 -9.75 21.41 19.71
N ILE A 350 -10.93 21.93 20.08
CA ILE A 350 -12.01 21.19 20.73
C ILE A 350 -12.32 19.88 19.99
N SER A 351 -12.15 18.77 20.68
CA SER A 351 -12.65 17.46 20.22
C SER A 351 -14.08 17.25 20.74
N THR A 352 -14.95 16.68 19.92
CA THR A 352 -16.38 16.52 20.23
C THR A 352 -16.77 15.06 20.38
N PHE A 353 -17.69 14.82 21.31
CA PHE A 353 -18.29 13.50 21.56
C PHE A 353 -19.81 13.69 21.56
N SER A 354 -20.51 13.05 20.63
CA SER A 354 -21.97 13.18 20.49
C SER A 354 -22.62 11.83 20.28
N SER A 355 -23.77 11.62 20.90
CA SER A 355 -24.62 10.42 20.72
C SER A 355 -23.90 9.08 20.91
N CYS A 356 -22.80 9.04 21.67
CA CYS A 356 -22.03 7.83 21.90
C CYS A 356 -22.66 7.00 23.03
N THR A 357 -22.90 5.71 22.82
CA THR A 357 -23.67 4.87 23.76
C THR A 357 -23.02 3.52 24.04
N VAL A 358 -23.00 3.14 25.31
CA VAL A 358 -22.74 1.76 25.71
C VAL A 358 -24.10 1.12 25.96
N SER A 359 -24.38 -0.02 25.33
CA SER A 359 -25.62 -0.74 25.59
C SER A 359 -25.60 -1.28 27.03
N THR A 360 -26.64 -0.95 27.79
CA THR A 360 -26.91 -1.54 29.10
C THR A 360 -27.86 -2.72 28.89
N THR A 361 -27.33 -3.91 28.58
CA THR A 361 -28.11 -5.15 28.69
C THR A 361 -28.14 -5.61 30.13
#